data_AF-A0A246U240-F1
#
_entry.id   AF-A0A246U240-F1
#
_cell.length_a   1.000
_cell.length_b   1.000
_cell.length_c   1.000
_cell.angle_alpha   90.00
_cell.angle_beta   90.00
_cell.angle_gamma   90.00
#
_symmetry.space_group_name_H-M   'P 1'
#
loop_
_entity.id
_entity.type
_entity.pdbx_description
1 polymer ?
#
loop_
_entity_poly.entity_id
_entity_poly.type
_entity_poly.pdbx_seq_one_letter_code
_entity_poly.pdbx_strand_id
1 'polypeptide(L)' 'MTPSEYRAALAVTGLTASVAAELFGVDELTSRRWASGEQPVPRAVALSLWLMASYGVSVAQARILSESPKLPKSA' A
#
# COMPACT_ATOMS: atom_id res chain seq x y z
N MET A 1 5.83 1.31 11.82
CA MET A 1 6.31 0.24 10.93
C MET A 1 7.79 0.44 10.69
N THR A 2 8.60 -0.57 11.01
CA THR A 2 10.04 -0.59 10.73
C THR A 2 10.29 -0.89 9.24
N PRO A 3 11.51 -0.63 8.70
CA PRO A 3 11.82 -0.97 7.31
C PRO A 3 11.69 -2.48 7.02
N SER A 4 12.01 -3.35 7.98
CA SER A 4 11.83 -4.80 7.83
C SER A 4 10.36 -5.20 7.82
N GLU A 5 9.53 -4.60 8.69
CA GLU A 5 8.07 -4.80 8.69
C GLU A 5 7.44 -4.31 7.38
N TYR A 6 7.92 -3.20 6.82
CA TYR A 6 7.46 -2.71 5.52
C TYR A 6 7.73 -3.73 4.42
N ARG A 7 8.98 -4.22 4.30
CA ARG A 7 9.33 -5.24 3.31
C ARG A 7 8.52 -6.53 3.50
N ALA A 8 8.31 -6.96 4.75
CA ALA A 8 7.49 -8.13 5.06
C ALA A 8 6.02 -7.91 4.65
N ALA A 9 5.44 -6.75 4.94
CA ALA A 9 4.07 -6.43 4.55
C ALA A 9 3.91 -6.41 3.03
N LEU A 10 4.89 -5.86 2.29
CA LEU A 10 4.87 -5.92 0.82
C LEU A 10 4.86 -7.37 0.31
N ALA A 11 5.73 -8.22 0.85
CA ALA A 11 5.79 -9.63 0.46
C ALA A 11 4.48 -10.38 0.74
N VAL A 12 3.86 -10.16 1.92
CA VAL A 12 2.61 -10.82 2.31
C VAL A 12 1.41 -10.35 1.47
N THR A 13 1.39 -9.08 1.08
CA THR A 13 0.29 -8.48 0.29
C THR A 13 0.49 -8.64 -1.23
N GLY A 14 1.59 -9.24 -1.67
CA GLY A 14 1.93 -9.41 -3.09
C GLY A 14 2.34 -8.10 -3.76
N LEU A 15 2.81 -7.11 -3.00
CA LEU A 15 3.27 -5.83 -3.50
C LEU A 15 4.77 -5.87 -3.82
N THR A 16 5.16 -5.25 -4.93
CA THR A 16 6.53 -4.80 -5.18
C THR A 16 6.69 -3.35 -4.69
N ALA A 17 7.93 -2.86 -4.61
CA ALA A 17 8.18 -1.45 -4.27
C ALA A 17 7.53 -0.48 -5.27
N SER A 18 7.52 -0.81 -6.57
CA SER A 18 6.88 -0.03 -7.63
C SER A 18 5.36 -0.03 -7.51
N VAL A 19 4.74 -1.19 -7.29
CA VAL A 19 3.29 -1.30 -7.13
C VAL A 19 2.82 -0.61 -5.84
N ALA A 20 3.60 -0.66 -4.76
CA ALA A 20 3.33 0.11 -3.55
C ALA A 20 3.41 1.62 -3.81
N ALA A 21 4.38 2.08 -4.60
CA ALA A 21 4.50 3.49 -4.96
C ALA A 21 3.26 3.98 -5.73
N GLU A 22 2.79 3.21 -6.72
CA GLU A 22 1.55 3.49 -7.43
C GLU A 22 0.33 3.51 -6.50
N LEU A 23 0.17 2.50 -5.64
CA LEU A 23 -0.97 2.38 -4.73
C LEU A 23 -1.09 3.59 -3.78
N PHE A 24 0.04 4.10 -3.30
CA PHE A 24 0.08 5.23 -2.37
C PHE A 24 0.28 6.59 -3.05
N GLY A 25 0.35 6.64 -4.38
CA GLY A 25 0.52 7.88 -5.14
C GLY A 25 1.84 8.59 -4.85
N VAL A 26 2.92 7.84 -4.63
CA VAL A 26 4.28 8.36 -4.40
C VAL A 26 5.23 7.90 -5.51
N ASP A 27 6.40 8.50 -5.58
CA ASP A 27 7.45 8.02 -6.48
C ASP A 27 8.12 6.73 -5.94
N GLU A 28 8.71 5.95 -6.85
CA GLU A 28 9.34 4.68 -6.49
C GLU A 28 10.57 4.87 -5.57
N LEU A 29 11.29 6.00 -5.67
CA LEU A 29 12.43 6.29 -4.81
C LEU A 29 11.98 6.51 -3.36
N THR A 30 10.85 7.16 -3.14
CA THR A 30 10.21 7.33 -1.83
C THR A 30 9.84 5.97 -1.24
N SER A 31 9.21 5.08 -2.02
CA SER A 31 8.94 3.70 -1.58
C SER A 31 10.23 2.92 -1.24
N ARG A 32 11.31 3.10 -2.01
CA ARG A 32 12.62 2.51 -1.71
C ARG A 32 13.23 3.05 -0.42
N ARG A 33 13.11 4.36 -0.14
CA ARG A 33 13.60 4.99 1.09
C ARG A 33 12.90 4.49 2.35
N TRP A 34 11.62 4.15 2.25
CA TRP A 34 10.88 3.45 3.31
C TRP A 34 11.43 2.06 3.56
N ALA A 35 11.73 1.32 2.48
CA ALA A 35 12.31 -0.02 2.56
C ALA A 35 13.75 -0.03 3.09
N SER A 36 14.55 1.01 2.83
CA SER A 36 15.92 1.13 3.38
C SER A 36 15.97 1.72 4.79
N GLY A 37 14.93 2.47 5.18
CA GLY A 37 14.88 3.20 6.45
C GLY A 37 15.51 4.58 6.40
N GLU A 38 15.94 5.04 5.21
CA GLU A 38 16.34 6.43 4.98
C GLU A 38 15.21 7.42 5.28
N GLN A 39 13.96 7.01 5.10
CA GLN A 39 12.78 7.77 5.50
C GLN A 39 11.80 6.91 6.30
N PRO A 40 11.14 7.49 7.32
CA PRO A 40 10.11 6.79 8.05
C PRO A 40 8.90 6.53 7.17
N VAL A 41 8.26 5.37 7.36
CA VAL A 41 6.99 5.05 6.69
C VAL A 41 5.88 5.93 7.26
N PRO A 42 5.13 6.69 6.43
CA PRO A 42 4.00 7.47 6.91
C PRO A 42 2.96 6.60 7.63
N ARG A 43 2.36 7.13 8.69
CA ARG A 43 1.39 6.37 9.51
C ARG A 43 0.23 5.80 8.68
N ALA A 44 -0.29 6.57 7.73
CA ALA A 44 -1.39 6.11 6.86
C ALA A 44 -0.98 4.90 6.01
N VAL A 45 0.22 4.93 5.42
CA VAL A 45 0.78 3.81 4.64
C VAL A 45 0.94 2.57 5.51
N ALA A 46 1.52 2.73 6.71
CA ALA A 46 1.70 1.63 7.65
C ALA A 46 0.36 0.99 8.07
N LEU A 47 -0.65 1.81 8.40
CA LEU A 47 -1.99 1.33 8.76
C LEU A 47 -2.65 0.57 7.60
N SER A 48 -2.58 1.09 6.38
CA SER A 48 -3.14 0.42 5.19
C SER A 48 -2.48 -0.94 4.96
N LEU A 49 -1.15 -1.01 5.02
CA LEU A 49 -0.40 -2.26 4.83
C LEU A 49 -0.70 -3.30 5.93
N TRP A 50 -0.82 -2.87 7.19
CA TRP A 50 -1.22 -3.76 8.27
C TRP A 50 -2.63 -4.30 8.08
N LEU A 51 -3.59 -3.45 7.75
CA LEU A 51 -4.96 -3.90 7.48
C LEU A 51 -5.00 -4.86 6.29
N MET A 52 -4.27 -4.56 5.21
CA MET A 52 -4.19 -5.46 4.06
C MET A 52 -3.63 -6.83 4.45
N ALA A 53 -2.53 -6.86 5.21
CA ALA A 53 -1.93 -8.11 5.67
C ALA A 53 -2.84 -8.87 6.66
N SER A 54 -3.48 -8.17 7.60
CA SER A 54 -4.35 -8.79 8.61
C SER A 54 -5.64 -9.38 8.03
N TYR A 55 -6.19 -8.78 6.98
CA TYR A 55 -7.44 -9.21 6.36
C TYR A 55 -7.25 -9.94 5.03
N GLY A 56 -6.00 -10.22 4.63
CA GLY A 56 -5.69 -10.90 3.37
C GLY A 56 -6.13 -10.11 2.13
N VAL A 57 -6.18 -8.78 2.21
CA VAL A 57 -6.56 -7.92 1.08
C VAL A 57 -5.38 -7.80 0.13
N SER A 58 -5.54 -8.38 -1.05
CA SER A 58 -4.57 -8.24 -2.14
C SER A 58 -4.57 -6.83 -2.73
N VAL A 59 -3.50 -6.46 -3.44
CA VAL A 59 -3.44 -5.18 -4.15
C VAL A 59 -4.58 -5.01 -5.18
N ALA A 60 -5.01 -6.09 -5.84
CA ALA A 60 -6.12 -6.05 -6.78
C ALA A 60 -7.43 -5.65 -6.07
N GLN A 61 -7.71 -6.26 -4.91
CA GLN A 61 -8.86 -5.88 -4.09
C GLN A 61 -8.75 -4.45 -3.56
N ALA A 62 -7.56 -4.03 -3.12
CA ALA A 62 -7.34 -2.65 -2.65
C ALA A 62 -7.63 -1.62 -3.76
N ARG A 63 -7.22 -1.89 -5.01
CA ARG A 63 -7.53 -1.03 -6.16
C ARG A 63 -9.03 -0.94 -6.42
N ILE A 64 -9.72 -2.08 -6.42
CA ILE A 64 -11.19 -2.13 -6.56
C ILE A 64 -11.89 -1.32 -5.46
N LEU A 65 -11.38 -1.35 -4.22
CA LEU A 65 -11.96 -0.57 -3.12
C LEU A 65 -11.66 0.93 -3.23
N SER A 66 -10.48 1.31 -3.76
CA SER A 66 -10.10 2.71 -3.96
C SER A 66 -10.80 3.36 -5.15
N GLU A 67 -11.05 2.59 -6.21
CA GLU A 67 -11.88 2.99 -7.34
C GLU A 67 -13.34 2.83 -6.90
N SER A 68 -13.91 3.88 -6.31
CA SER A 68 -15.32 3.86 -5.89
C SER A 68 -16.20 3.21 -6.97
N PRO A 69 -17.14 2.29 -6.64
CA PRO A 69 -18.16 1.93 -7.60
C PRO A 69 -18.84 3.24 -8.01
N LYS A 70 -18.81 3.57 -9.30
CA LYS A 70 -19.59 4.69 -9.82
C LYS A 70 -21.03 4.43 -9.39
N LEU A 71 -21.49 5.08 -8.32
CA LEU A 71 -22.89 5.09 -7.95
C LEU A 71 -23.63 5.55 -9.21
N PRO A 72 -24.56 4.76 -9.76
CA PRO A 72 -25.33 5.22 -10.90
C PRO A 72 -25.96 6.53 -10.50
N LYS A 73 -25.76 7.57 -11.34
CA LYS A 73 -26.44 8.85 -11.13
C LYS A 73 -27.94 8.53 -11.03
N SER A 74 -28.53 8.82 -9.87
CA SER A 74 -29.99 8.77 -9.73
C SER A 74 -30.56 9.64 -10.84
N ALA A 75 -31.33 9.00 -11.72
CA ALA A 75 -32.03 9.61 -12.83
C ALA A 75 -33.20 10.47 -12.33
#